data_AF-A0A8D2MMR9-F1
#
_entry.id   AF-A0A8D2MMR9-F1
#
_cell.length_a   1.000
_cell.length_b   1.000
_cell.length_c   1.000
_cell.angle_alpha   90.00
_cell.angle_beta   90.00
_cell.angle_gamma   90.00
#
_symmetry.space_group_name_H-M   'P 1'
#
loop_
_entity.id
_entity.type
_entity.pdbx_description
1 polymer ?
#
loop_
_entity_poly.entity_id
_entity_poly.type
_entity_poly.pdbx_seq_one_letter_code
_entity_poly.pdbx_strand_id
1 'polypeptide(L)'
;MRMAVGAAAGEGAAQSPGPAAVSLGLSVAVVSSLVNGSTFVLQKKGIVRARGRGTSYLTDIVWWSGTIAMALGQIGNFLAYTAVPTVLVTPLGALGVPFGSILASYLLKEKLNILGKLGCLLSCAGSVVLIIHSPKSESVTTQAELEEKLTNPALCRKNCLETAVISHLILHLKFLAPRISCLHKTQGSREVVIRDLLTLPEVQVLQK
;
A
#
# COMPACT_ATOMS: atom_id res chain seq x y z
N MET A 1 -23.54 22.77 4.04
CA MET A 1 -22.91 21.79 3.12
C MET A 1 -21.81 21.03 3.88
N ARG A 2 -22.23 20.10 4.77
CA ARG A 2 -21.36 19.14 5.46
C ARG A 2 -21.58 17.81 4.74
N MET A 3 -20.54 17.29 4.08
CA MET A 3 -20.61 15.97 3.47
C MET A 3 -20.62 14.94 4.60
N ALA A 4 -21.81 14.43 4.90
CA ALA A 4 -22.03 13.28 5.74
C ALA A 4 -21.39 12.07 5.06
N VAL A 5 -20.22 11.64 5.55
CA VAL A 5 -19.75 10.27 5.34
C VAL A 5 -20.72 9.40 6.12
N GLY A 6 -21.69 8.82 5.42
CA GLY A 6 -22.59 7.82 5.95
C GLY A 6 -21.77 6.63 6.44
N ALA A 7 -21.62 6.55 7.75
CA ALA A 7 -21.26 5.32 8.44
C ALA A 7 -22.32 4.29 8.05
N ALA A 8 -21.95 3.37 7.16
CA ALA A 8 -22.74 2.18 6.90
C ALA A 8 -22.74 1.33 8.17
N ALA A 9 -23.69 1.62 9.04
CA ALA A 9 -24.16 0.72 10.07
C ALA A 9 -24.72 -0.51 9.36
N GLY A 10 -23.88 -1.52 9.19
CA GLY A 10 -24.31 -2.87 8.85
C GLY A 10 -24.88 -3.51 10.11
N GLU A 11 -26.18 -3.30 10.32
CA GLU A 11 -26.98 -4.07 11.26
C GLU A 11 -27.07 -5.51 10.74
N GLY A 12 -26.49 -6.46 11.48
CA GLY A 12 -26.40 -7.85 11.08
C GLY A 12 -26.08 -8.74 12.28
N ALA A 13 -27.15 -9.13 12.98
CA ALA A 13 -27.29 -10.28 13.87
C ALA A 13 -26.14 -10.59 14.84
N ALA A 14 -26.40 -10.30 16.12
CA ALA A 14 -25.70 -10.87 17.25
C ALA A 14 -25.69 -12.41 17.19
N GLN A 15 -24.56 -12.98 16.78
CA GLN A 15 -24.18 -14.34 17.10
C GLN A 15 -22.69 -14.30 17.39
N SER A 16 -22.32 -14.47 18.66
CA SER A 16 -20.92 -14.45 19.09
C SER A 16 -20.13 -15.42 18.21
N PRO A 17 -19.25 -14.94 17.31
CA PRO A 17 -18.60 -15.82 16.36
C PRO A 17 -17.70 -16.74 17.18
N GLY A 18 -17.87 -18.06 17.03
CA GLY A 18 -16.94 -19.00 17.67
C GLY A 18 -15.50 -18.68 17.28
N PRO A 19 -14.49 -19.03 18.10
CA PRO A 19 -13.07 -18.73 17.81
C PRO A 19 -12.64 -19.15 16.39
N ALA A 20 -13.24 -20.23 15.87
CA ALA A 20 -13.06 -20.70 14.51
C ALA A 20 -13.48 -19.66 13.44
N ALA A 21 -14.63 -19.00 13.60
CA ALA A 21 -15.12 -18.00 12.64
C ALA A 21 -14.24 -16.74 12.60
N VAL A 22 -13.75 -16.30 13.77
CA VAL A 22 -12.79 -15.18 13.86
C VAL A 22 -11.48 -15.54 13.16
N SER A 23 -10.94 -16.74 13.40
CA SER A 23 -9.71 -17.21 12.76
C SER A 23 -9.85 -17.35 11.24
N LEU A 24 -11.02 -17.80 10.78
CA LEU A 24 -11.36 -17.91 9.37
C LEU A 24 -11.45 -16.52 8.72
N GLY A 25 -12.17 -15.59 9.34
CA GLY A 25 -12.30 -14.21 8.85
C GLY A 25 -10.94 -13.49 8.78
N LEU A 26 -10.08 -13.71 9.78
CA LEU A 26 -8.72 -13.17 9.78
C LEU A 26 -7.88 -13.75 8.63
N SER A 27 -7.94 -15.06 8.43
CA SER A 27 -7.23 -15.75 7.35
C SER A 27 -7.69 -15.26 5.98
N VAL A 28 -9.01 -15.12 5.80
CA VAL A 28 -9.62 -14.57 4.57
C VAL A 28 -9.16 -13.13 4.33
N ALA A 29 -9.16 -12.27 5.35
CA ALA A 29 -8.68 -10.89 5.24
C ALA A 29 -7.20 -10.80 4.82
N VAL A 30 -6.34 -11.66 5.39
CA VAL A 30 -4.92 -11.74 5.02
C VAL A 30 -4.78 -12.16 3.57
N VAL A 31 -5.42 -13.26 3.17
CA VAL A 31 -5.34 -13.79 1.81
C VAL A 31 -5.85 -12.75 0.80
N SER A 32 -7.00 -12.13 1.05
CA SER A 32 -7.55 -11.06 0.22
C SER A 32 -6.61 -9.87 0.09
N SER A 33 -5.92 -9.49 1.16
CA SER A 33 -4.95 -8.38 1.15
C SER A 33 -3.72 -8.71 0.31
N LEU A 34 -3.21 -9.94 0.38
CA LEU A 34 -2.11 -10.40 -0.47
C LEU A 34 -2.51 -10.48 -1.95
N VAL A 35 -3.70 -11.00 -2.23
CA VAL A 35 -4.28 -11.04 -3.58
C VAL A 35 -4.39 -9.62 -4.13
N ASN A 36 -4.96 -8.68 -3.38
CA ASN A 36 -5.03 -7.27 -3.78
C ASN A 36 -3.65 -6.62 -3.99
N GLY A 37 -2.65 -6.96 -3.19
CA GLY A 37 -1.27 -6.52 -3.41
C GLY A 37 -0.68 -7.00 -4.73
N SER A 38 -0.97 -8.24 -5.11
CA SER A 38 -0.48 -8.85 -6.34
C SER A 38 -1.13 -8.31 -7.63
N THR A 39 -2.39 -7.88 -7.55
CA THR A 39 -3.17 -7.48 -8.73
C THR A 39 -2.63 -6.21 -9.38
N PHE A 40 -2.16 -5.25 -8.59
CA PHE A 40 -1.51 -4.05 -9.11
C PHE A 40 -0.29 -4.37 -9.96
N VAL A 41 0.48 -5.41 -9.59
CA VAL A 41 1.65 -5.87 -10.34
C VAL A 41 1.24 -6.49 -11.67
N LEU A 42 0.24 -7.37 -11.65
CA LEU A 42 -0.27 -8.04 -12.84
C LEU A 42 -0.87 -7.03 -13.82
N GLN A 43 -1.66 -6.08 -13.34
CA GLN A 43 -2.22 -5.01 -14.16
C GLN A 43 -1.13 -4.14 -14.78
N LYS A 44 -0.10 -3.76 -14.00
CA LYS A 44 1.06 -3.02 -14.54
C LYS A 44 1.78 -3.81 -15.63
N LYS A 45 2.01 -5.10 -15.41
CA LYS A 45 2.64 -6.00 -16.39
C LYS A 45 1.80 -6.12 -17.67
N GLY A 46 0.49 -6.26 -17.54
CA GLY A 46 -0.45 -6.29 -18.67
C GLY A 46 -0.42 -5.01 -19.49
N ILE A 47 -0.38 -3.84 -18.84
CA ILE A 47 -0.29 -2.53 -19.53
C ILE A 47 1.03 -2.41 -20.30
N VAL A 48 2.17 -2.75 -19.69
CA VAL A 48 3.49 -2.67 -20.35
C VAL A 48 3.54 -3.62 -21.55
N ARG A 49 3.01 -4.84 -21.37
CA ARG A 49 2.94 -5.86 -22.41
C ARG A 49 2.04 -5.43 -23.58
N ALA A 50 0.89 -4.81 -23.31
CA ALA A 50 -0.01 -4.28 -24.34
C ALA A 50 0.62 -3.11 -25.11
N ARG A 51 1.28 -2.18 -24.40
CA ARG A 51 2.05 -1.09 -25.01
C ARG A 51 3.12 -1.61 -25.97
N GLY A 52 3.86 -2.65 -25.57
CA GLY A 52 4.87 -3.27 -26.43
C GLY A 52 4.32 -3.93 -27.70
N ARG A 53 3.03 -4.28 -27.73
CA ARG A 53 2.34 -4.80 -28.92
C ARG A 53 1.59 -3.74 -29.72
N GLY A 54 1.57 -2.49 -29.25
CA GLY A 54 0.74 -1.43 -29.84
C GLY A 54 -0.78 -1.66 -29.67
N THR A 55 -1.20 -2.57 -28.79
CA THR A 55 -2.61 -2.90 -28.56
C THR A 55 -3.14 -2.23 -27.30
N SER A 56 -4.46 -2.12 -27.18
CA SER A 56 -5.09 -1.68 -25.92
C SER A 56 -4.81 -2.68 -24.80
N TYR A 57 -4.64 -2.18 -23.57
CA TYR A 57 -4.45 -3.03 -22.38
C TYR A 57 -5.69 -3.87 -22.06
N LEU A 58 -6.87 -3.44 -22.52
CA LEU A 58 -8.12 -4.18 -22.38
C LEU A 58 -8.14 -5.49 -23.16
N THR A 59 -7.22 -5.69 -24.11
CA THR A 59 -7.09 -6.96 -24.85
C THR A 59 -6.11 -7.91 -24.19
N ASP A 60 -5.29 -7.43 -23.24
CA ASP A 60 -4.26 -8.27 -22.63
C ASP A 60 -4.82 -9.12 -21.47
N ILE A 61 -4.64 -10.43 -21.58
CA ILE A 61 -5.15 -11.41 -20.62
C ILE A 61 -4.52 -11.25 -19.23
N VAL A 62 -3.27 -10.77 -19.15
CA VAL A 62 -2.58 -10.57 -17.86
C VAL A 62 -3.23 -9.41 -17.11
N TRP A 63 -3.65 -8.35 -17.82
CA TRP A 63 -4.39 -7.26 -17.20
C TRP A 63 -5.74 -7.74 -16.65
N TRP A 64 -6.51 -8.48 -17.45
CA TRP A 64 -7.79 -9.06 -17.01
C TRP A 64 -7.64 -10.00 -15.82
N SER A 65 -6.60 -10.83 -15.79
CA SER A 65 -6.33 -11.70 -14.63
C SER A 65 -6.14 -10.90 -13.35
N GLY A 66 -5.45 -9.75 -13.42
CA GLY A 66 -5.28 -8.83 -12.30
C GLY A 66 -6.59 -8.15 -11.90
N THR A 67 -7.43 -7.77 -12.86
CA THR A 67 -8.74 -7.15 -12.59
C THR A 67 -9.70 -8.12 -11.91
N ILE A 68 -9.77 -9.37 -12.38
CA ILE A 68 -10.63 -10.41 -11.79
C ILE A 68 -10.15 -10.77 -10.38
N ALA A 69 -8.84 -10.98 -10.19
CA ALA A 69 -8.29 -11.27 -8.87
C ALA A 69 -8.53 -10.12 -7.87
N MET A 70 -8.52 -8.87 -8.33
CA MET A 70 -8.83 -7.71 -7.48
C MET A 70 -10.30 -7.73 -7.05
N ALA A 71 -11.23 -8.04 -7.96
CA ALA A 71 -12.64 -8.17 -7.62
C ALA A 71 -12.87 -9.28 -6.58
N LEU A 72 -12.23 -10.43 -6.74
CA LEU A 72 -12.30 -11.54 -5.78
C LEU A 72 -11.73 -11.16 -4.41
N GLY A 73 -10.59 -10.45 -4.38
CA GLY A 73 -10.00 -9.96 -3.13
C GLY A 73 -10.92 -9.00 -2.37
N GLN A 74 -11.65 -8.13 -3.09
CA GLN A 74 -12.64 -7.24 -2.47
C GLN A 74 -13.82 -8.04 -1.88
N ILE A 75 -14.38 -9.00 -2.63
CA ILE A 75 -15.47 -9.85 -2.13
C ILE A 75 -15.04 -10.60 -0.87
N GLY A 76 -13.83 -11.17 -0.85
CA GLY A 76 -13.29 -11.82 0.34
C GLY A 76 -13.12 -10.86 1.54
N ASN A 77 -12.69 -9.62 1.30
CA ASN A 77 -12.61 -8.61 2.36
C ASN A 77 -14.00 -8.25 2.92
N PHE A 78 -15.03 -8.16 2.06
CA PHE A 78 -16.41 -7.95 2.51
C PHE A 78 -16.90 -9.10 3.39
N LEU A 79 -16.56 -10.35 3.04
CA LEU A 79 -16.88 -11.52 3.87
C LEU A 79 -16.11 -11.53 5.19
N ALA A 80 -14.88 -11.01 5.23
CA ALA A 80 -14.12 -10.93 6.47
C ALA A 80 -14.70 -9.92 7.47
N TYR A 81 -15.28 -8.82 6.99
CA TYR A 81 -15.90 -7.79 7.84
C TYR A 81 -17.13 -8.30 8.63
N THR A 82 -17.76 -9.40 8.19
CA THR A 82 -18.88 -9.98 8.93
C THR A 82 -18.42 -10.83 10.13
N ALA A 83 -17.16 -11.26 10.15
CA ALA A 83 -16.61 -12.15 11.17
C ALA A 83 -15.61 -11.46 12.12
N VAL A 84 -14.96 -10.38 11.66
CA VAL A 84 -13.88 -9.70 12.40
C VAL A 84 -14.06 -8.19 12.31
N PRO A 85 -13.84 -7.44 13.41
CA PRO A 85 -13.96 -5.99 13.39
C PRO A 85 -12.97 -5.33 12.42
N THR A 86 -13.44 -4.32 11.68
CA THR A 86 -12.70 -3.57 10.64
C THR A 86 -11.36 -3.01 11.10
N VAL A 87 -11.23 -2.71 12.41
CA VAL A 87 -9.98 -2.23 13.02
C VAL A 87 -8.84 -3.23 12.89
N LEU A 88 -9.13 -4.54 12.88
CA LEU A 88 -8.13 -5.60 12.69
C LEU A 88 -7.82 -5.83 11.21
N VAL A 89 -8.78 -5.62 10.33
CA VAL A 89 -8.62 -5.83 8.88
C VAL A 89 -7.74 -4.75 8.23
N THR A 90 -7.80 -3.53 8.75
CA THR A 90 -7.05 -2.37 8.22
C THR A 90 -5.52 -2.55 8.25
N PRO A 91 -4.86 -2.98 9.35
CA PRO A 91 -3.43 -3.26 9.34
C PRO A 91 -3.07 -4.49 8.48
N LEU A 92 -3.96 -5.47 8.29
CA LEU A 92 -3.71 -6.62 7.42
C LEU A 92 -3.65 -6.22 5.94
N GLY A 93 -4.46 -5.24 5.55
CA GLY A 93 -4.40 -4.62 4.22
C GLY A 93 -3.03 -4.02 3.89
N ALA A 94 -2.35 -3.46 4.91
CA ALA A 94 -1.02 -2.89 4.73
C ALA A 94 0.04 -3.95 4.37
N LEU A 95 -0.14 -5.21 4.78
CA LEU A 95 0.76 -6.32 4.43
C LEU A 95 0.71 -6.71 2.95
N GLY A 96 -0.36 -6.35 2.22
CA GLY A 96 -0.45 -6.56 0.78
C GLY A 96 0.59 -5.77 -0.02
N VAL A 97 1.01 -4.61 0.49
CA VAL A 97 1.97 -3.70 -0.17
C VAL A 97 3.39 -4.29 -0.28
N PRO A 98 4.04 -4.76 0.80
CA PRO A 98 5.35 -5.40 0.70
C PRO A 98 5.29 -6.68 -0.13
N PHE A 99 4.22 -7.47 -0.03
CA PHE A 99 4.02 -8.67 -0.84
C PHE A 99 3.95 -8.34 -2.34
N GLY A 100 3.15 -7.35 -2.72
CA GLY A 100 3.09 -6.86 -4.10
C GLY A 100 4.44 -6.34 -4.60
N SER A 101 5.22 -5.66 -3.74
CA SER A 101 6.57 -5.20 -4.08
C SER A 101 7.53 -6.37 -4.36
N ILE A 102 7.53 -7.41 -3.53
CA ILE A 102 8.34 -8.62 -3.72
C ILE A 102 7.94 -9.34 -5.01
N LEU A 103 6.63 -9.53 -5.22
CA LEU A 103 6.12 -10.19 -6.43
C LEU A 103 6.44 -9.40 -7.70
N ALA A 104 6.42 -8.07 -7.64
CA ALA A 104 6.86 -7.21 -8.73
C ALA A 104 8.34 -7.43 -9.07
N SER A 105 9.21 -7.53 -8.07
CA SER A 105 10.63 -7.83 -8.28
C SER A 105 10.84 -9.17 -8.99
N TYR A 106 10.04 -10.18 -8.62
CA TYR A 106 10.11 -11.51 -9.24
C TYR A 106 9.56 -11.51 -10.68
N LEU A 107 8.37 -10.93 -10.90
CA LEU A 107 7.69 -10.96 -12.20
C LEU A 107 8.34 -10.07 -13.26
N LEU A 108 9.01 -9.00 -12.87
CA LEU A 108 9.73 -8.10 -13.79
C LEU A 108 11.22 -8.46 -13.92
N LYS A 109 11.78 -9.33 -13.05
CA LYS A 109 13.21 -9.67 -12.98
C LYS A 109 14.16 -8.47 -12.87
N GLU A 110 13.62 -7.30 -12.56
CA GLU A 110 14.36 -6.05 -12.39
C GLU A 110 14.56 -5.75 -10.90
N LYS A 111 15.68 -5.11 -10.58
CA LYS A 111 15.95 -4.69 -9.20
C LYS A 111 14.89 -3.66 -8.81
N LEU A 112 14.19 -3.90 -7.70
CA LEU A 112 13.25 -2.96 -7.12
C LEU A 112 13.87 -1.57 -7.00
N ASN A 113 13.28 -0.61 -7.70
CA ASN A 113 13.70 0.78 -7.69
C ASN A 113 13.70 1.32 -6.25
N ILE A 114 14.53 2.33 -5.95
CA ILE A 114 14.67 2.90 -4.59
C ILE A 114 13.31 3.31 -4.01
N LEU A 115 12.41 3.81 -4.86
CA LEU A 115 11.01 4.12 -4.54
C LEU A 115 10.20 2.90 -4.06
N GLY A 116 10.40 1.72 -4.64
CA GLY A 116 9.73 0.48 -4.22
C GLY A 116 10.23 -0.03 -2.87
N LYS A 117 11.53 0.15 -2.58
CA LYS A 117 12.12 -0.13 -1.27
C LYS A 117 11.59 0.82 -0.20
N LEU A 118 11.54 2.12 -0.50
CA LEU A 118 10.94 3.13 0.38
C LEU A 118 9.46 2.87 0.64
N GLY A 119 8.68 2.49 -0.37
CA GLY A 119 7.27 2.14 -0.21
C GLY A 119 7.06 0.92 0.71
N CYS A 120 7.91 -0.10 0.59
CA CYS A 120 7.91 -1.26 1.48
C CYS A 120 8.23 -0.87 2.93
N LEU A 121 9.31 -0.10 3.14
CA LEU A 121 9.70 0.38 4.47
C LEU A 121 8.62 1.25 5.12
N LEU A 122 7.99 2.14 4.35
CA LEU A 122 6.94 3.02 4.82
C LEU A 122 5.67 2.24 5.20
N SER A 123 5.33 1.19 4.45
CA SER A 123 4.21 0.30 4.77
C SER A 123 4.45 -0.51 6.05
N CYS A 124 5.67 -1.05 6.24
CA CYS A 124 6.05 -1.72 7.48
C CYS A 124 5.99 -0.76 8.67
N ALA A 125 6.53 0.45 8.53
CA ALA A 125 6.47 1.47 9.57
C ALA A 125 5.02 1.86 9.92
N GLY A 126 4.16 2.09 8.92
CA GLY A 126 2.75 2.38 9.12
C GLY A 126 2.00 1.27 9.84
N SER A 127 2.29 0.00 9.50
CA SER A 127 1.69 -1.16 10.17
C SER A 127 2.10 -1.23 11.65
N VAL A 128 3.39 -1.02 11.95
CA VAL A 128 3.92 -1.01 13.32
C VAL A 128 3.31 0.14 14.14
N VAL A 129 3.20 1.34 13.56
CA VAL A 129 2.55 2.48 14.21
C VAL A 129 1.09 2.17 14.55
N LEU A 130 0.33 1.56 13.62
CA LEU A 130 -1.07 1.17 13.89
C LEU A 130 -1.20 0.11 14.97
N ILE A 131 -0.26 -0.84 15.06
CA ILE A 131 -0.26 -1.87 16.11
C ILE A 131 0.04 -1.24 17.48
N ILE A 132 1.01 -0.33 17.55
CA ILE A 132 1.41 0.33 18.80
C ILE A 132 0.32 1.27 19.32
N HIS A 133 -0.35 1.99 18.41
CA HIS A 133 -1.42 2.93 18.77
C HIS A 133 -2.80 2.26 18.83
N SER A 134 -2.92 0.97 18.48
CA SER A 134 -4.17 0.24 18.70
C SER A 134 -4.37 0.11 20.20
N PRO A 135 -5.39 0.77 20.79
CA PRO A 135 -5.75 0.50 22.17
C PRO A 135 -6.03 -1.00 22.27
N LYS A 136 -5.35 -1.67 23.21
CA LYS A 136 -5.55 -3.09 23.53
C LYS A 136 -6.94 -3.22 24.16
N SER A 137 -7.99 -3.24 23.32
CA SER A 137 -9.36 -3.38 23.80
C SER A 137 -9.58 -4.82 24.23
N GLU A 138 -9.58 -5.02 25.54
CA GLU A 138 -10.43 -6.02 26.16
C GLU A 138 -11.84 -5.90 25.56
N SER A 139 -12.42 -7.04 25.26
CA SER A 139 -13.63 -7.23 24.46
C SER A 139 -14.79 -6.33 24.88
N VAL A 140 -15.34 -5.59 23.92
CA VAL A 140 -16.74 -5.09 23.85
C VAL A 140 -17.31 -4.43 25.11
N THR A 141 -17.42 -3.09 25.09
CA THR A 141 -18.69 -2.40 25.42
C THR A 141 -18.69 -1.00 24.81
N THR A 142 -19.49 -0.85 23.75
CA THR A 142 -20.15 0.38 23.29
C THR A 142 -19.28 1.43 22.60
N GLN A 143 -19.54 1.66 21.32
CA GLN A 143 -19.00 2.75 20.49
C GLN A 143 -19.12 4.14 21.17
N ALA A 144 -20.08 4.32 22.08
CA ALA A 144 -20.29 5.53 22.88
C ALA A 144 -19.18 5.80 23.93
N GLU A 145 -18.63 4.77 24.59
CA GLU A 145 -17.53 4.92 25.58
C GLU A 145 -16.20 5.24 24.89
N LEU A 146 -16.01 4.72 23.66
CA LEU A 146 -14.86 5.06 22.83
C LEU A 146 -14.94 6.52 22.37
N GLU A 147 -16.13 7.02 22.02
CA GLU A 147 -16.33 8.44 21.71
C GLU A 147 -16.08 9.34 22.94
N GLU A 148 -16.47 8.94 24.14
CA GLU A 148 -16.20 9.71 25.37
C GLU A 148 -14.69 9.73 25.73
N LYS A 149 -14.00 8.60 25.58
CA LYS A 149 -12.55 8.50 25.79
C LYS A 149 -11.72 9.17 24.69
N LEU A 150 -12.20 9.20 23.45
CA LEU A 150 -11.58 9.95 22.35
C LEU A 150 -11.86 11.46 22.46
N THR A 151 -13.00 11.86 23.02
CA THR A 151 -13.39 13.28 23.22
C THR A 151 -12.61 13.94 24.37
N ASN A 152 -11.87 13.16 25.17
CA ASN A 152 -10.95 13.73 26.15
C ASN A 152 -9.94 14.67 25.46
N PRO A 153 -9.96 15.99 25.76
CA PRO A 153 -9.21 17.00 25.01
C PRO A 153 -7.69 16.86 25.15
N ALA A 154 -7.21 15.99 26.06
CA ALA A 154 -5.81 15.64 26.21
C ALA A 154 -5.36 14.51 25.26
N LEU A 155 -6.19 13.49 25.02
CA LEU A 155 -5.91 12.38 24.10
C LEU A 155 -6.07 12.80 22.63
N CYS A 156 -7.15 13.53 22.33
CA CYS A 156 -7.38 14.10 21.01
C CYS A 156 -6.19 14.96 20.55
N ARG A 157 -5.64 15.79 21.45
CA ARG A 157 -4.50 16.67 21.12
C ARG A 157 -3.23 15.90 20.81
N LYS A 158 -2.94 14.81 21.55
CA LYS A 158 -1.76 13.96 21.31
C LYS A 158 -1.88 13.22 19.99
N ASN A 159 -3.01 12.57 19.73
CA ASN A 159 -3.26 11.83 18.48
C ASN A 159 -3.33 12.79 17.27
N CYS A 160 -3.92 13.99 17.43
CA CYS A 160 -3.92 15.01 16.37
C CYS A 160 -2.51 15.52 16.08
N LEU A 161 -1.66 15.71 17.10
CA LEU A 161 -0.28 16.13 16.90
C LEU A 161 0.53 15.04 16.18
N GLU A 162 0.40 13.77 16.57
CA GLU A 162 1.04 12.65 15.90
C GLU A 162 0.58 12.49 14.45
N THR A 163 -0.73 12.57 14.21
CA THR A 163 -1.28 12.50 12.84
C THR A 163 -0.85 13.72 12.01
N ALA A 164 -0.75 14.91 12.61
CA ALA A 164 -0.26 16.12 11.95
C ALA A 164 1.23 16.01 11.60
N VAL A 165 2.06 15.46 12.48
CA VAL A 165 3.49 15.22 12.23
C VAL A 165 3.68 14.17 11.13
N ILE A 166 2.92 13.08 11.15
CA ILE A 166 2.93 12.06 10.09
C ILE A 166 2.44 12.66 8.76
N SER A 167 1.37 13.46 8.77
CA SER A 167 0.86 14.16 7.59
C SER A 167 1.88 15.16 7.04
N HIS A 168 2.56 15.91 7.91
CA HIS A 168 3.62 16.84 7.55
C HIS A 168 4.84 16.10 6.98
N LEU A 169 5.23 14.96 7.55
CA LEU A 169 6.28 14.10 7.04
C LEU A 169 5.92 13.50 5.67
N ILE A 170 4.68 13.06 5.46
CA ILE A 170 4.19 12.56 4.16
C ILE A 170 4.16 13.68 3.12
N LEU A 171 3.74 14.90 3.48
CA LEU A 171 3.77 16.08 2.61
C LEU A 171 5.20 16.48 2.28
N HIS A 172 6.12 16.43 3.25
CA HIS A 172 7.53 16.71 3.05
C HIS A 172 8.16 15.66 2.12
N LEU A 173 7.84 14.37 2.29
CA LEU A 173 8.26 13.31 1.37
C LEU A 173 7.66 13.48 -0.03
N LYS A 174 6.38 13.88 -0.15
CA LYS A 174 5.75 14.19 -1.44
C LYS A 174 6.37 15.41 -2.13
N PHE A 175 6.82 16.40 -1.38
CA PHE A 175 7.52 17.58 -1.90
C PHE A 175 8.97 17.28 -2.26
N LEU A 176 9.63 16.38 -1.51
CA LEU A 176 10.98 15.92 -1.77
C LEU A 176 11.04 14.88 -2.91
N ALA A 177 9.99 14.07 -3.10
CA ALA A 177 9.90 13.04 -4.14
C ALA A 177 10.09 13.54 -5.58
N PRO A 178 9.48 14.65 -6.04
CA PRO A 178 9.77 15.21 -7.36
C PRO A 178 11.20 15.74 -7.45
N ARG A 179 11.78 16.26 -6.36
CA ARG A 179 13.19 16.67 -6.31
C ARG A 179 14.16 15.49 -6.40
N ILE A 180 13.90 14.40 -5.69
CA ILE A 180 14.71 13.17 -5.73
C ILE A 180 14.58 12.49 -7.11
N SER A 181 13.38 12.43 -7.67
CA SER A 181 13.14 11.88 -9.02
C SER A 181 13.83 12.73 -10.11
N CYS A 182 13.84 14.05 -9.95
CA CYS A 182 14.55 14.96 -10.84
C CYS A 182 16.08 14.80 -10.73
N LEU A 183 16.63 14.71 -9.51
CA LEU A 183 18.07 14.46 -9.30
C LEU A 183 18.53 13.13 -9.89
N HIS A 184 17.74 12.06 -9.74
CA HIS A 184 18.08 10.74 -10.29
C HIS A 184 18.08 10.75 -11.83
N LYS A 185 17.15 11.47 -12.46
CA LYS A 185 17.10 11.63 -13.92
C LYS A 185 18.30 12.44 -14.44
N THR A 186 18.68 13.50 -13.72
CA THR A 186 19.85 14.34 -14.04
C THR A 186 21.17 13.61 -13.83
N GLN A 187 21.28 12.77 -12.79
CA GLN A 187 22.50 12.00 -12.52
C GLN A 187 22.67 10.85 -13.54
N GLY A 188 21.60 10.13 -13.89
CA GLY A 188 21.64 9.10 -14.93
C GLY A 188 21.98 9.66 -16.31
N SER A 189 21.46 10.84 -16.65
CA SER A 189 21.81 11.50 -17.92
C SER A 189 23.25 11.99 -17.97
N ARG A 190 23.86 12.37 -16.83
CA ARG A 190 25.28 12.74 -16.75
C ARG A 190 26.21 11.54 -16.84
N GLU A 191 25.88 10.43 -16.20
CA GLU A 191 26.65 9.18 -16.27
C GLU A 191 26.77 8.64 -17.71
N VAL A 192 25.67 8.68 -18.48
CA VAL A 192 25.66 8.24 -19.89
C VAL A 192 26.54 9.14 -20.74
N VAL A 193 26.41 10.46 -20.61
CA VAL A 193 27.21 11.44 -21.38
C VAL A 193 28.70 11.32 -21.04
N ILE A 194 29.07 11.13 -19.78
CA ILE A 194 30.47 10.96 -19.37
C ILE A 194 31.03 9.65 -19.93
N ARG A 195 30.26 8.56 -19.90
CA ARG A 195 30.67 7.27 -20.46
C ARG A 195 30.90 7.36 -21.97
N ASP A 196 30.01 8.03 -22.70
CA ASP A 196 30.14 8.24 -24.14
C ASP A 196 31.37 9.11 -24.49
N LEU A 197 31.66 10.15 -23.69
CA LEU A 197 32.86 10.97 -23.85
C LEU A 197 34.15 10.19 -23.59
N LEU A 198 34.16 9.30 -22.61
CA LEU A 198 35.30 8.43 -22.31
C LEU A 198 35.54 7.36 -23.39
N THR A 199 34.52 7.02 -24.19
CA THR A 199 34.66 6.08 -25.31
C THR A 199 35.11 6.72 -26.62
N LEU A 200 35.28 8.05 -26.67
CA LEU A 200 35.77 8.72 -27.88
C LEU A 200 37.26 8.40 -28.12
N PRO A 201 37.65 8.09 -29.38
CA PRO A 201 39.02 7.71 -29.72
C PRO A 201 40.03 8.83 -29.42
N GLU A 202 39.63 10.09 -29.56
CA GLU A 202 40.45 11.28 -29.21
C GLU A 202 40.84 11.32 -27.72
N VAL A 203 39.91 10.93 -26.81
CA VAL A 203 40.13 10.96 -25.36
C VAL A 203 40.97 9.76 -24.91
N GLN A 204 40.82 8.61 -25.58
CA GLN A 204 41.63 7.41 -25.34
C GLN A 204 43.10 7.60 -25.75
N VAL A 205 43.37 8.42 -26.79
CA VAL A 205 44.74 8.77 -27.20
C VAL A 205 45.44 9.68 -26.18
N LEU A 206 44.71 10.55 -25.50
CA LEU A 206 45.26 11.42 -24.44
C LEU A 206 45.48 10.73 -23.09
N GLN A 207 44.95 9.51 -22.90
CA GLN A 207 45.11 8.72 -21.68
C GLN A 207 46.18 7.62 -21.80
N LYS A 208 46.94 7.58 -22.90
CA LYS A 208 48.01 6.62 -23.16
C LYS A 208 49.36 7.33 -23.26
#